data_AF-A0A2E1QMG8-F1
#
_entry.id   AF-A0A2E1QMG8-F1
#
_cell.length_a   1.000
_cell.length_b   1.000
_cell.length_c   1.000
_cell.angle_alpha   90.00
_cell.angle_beta   90.00
_cell.angle_gamma   90.00
#
_symmetry.space_group_name_H-M   'P 1'
#
loop_
_entity.id
_entity.type
_entity.pdbx_description
1 polymer ?
#
loop_
_entity_poly.entity_id
_entity_poly.type
_entity_poly.pdbx_seq_one_letter_code
_entity_poly.pdbx_strand_id
1 'polypeptide(L)'
;MARITVEDCLKQIPNRYEMVKLAAKRVKQLAVDGREPTLDPDNDKPTVIALREIAAGTVTIENIDSFNFDALEEEFSEQLQSDED
;
A
#
# COMPACT_ATOMS: atom_id res chain seq x y z
N MET A 1 2.24 9.31 16.05
CA MET A 1 2.64 10.29 14.99
C MET A 1 4.14 10.27 14.84
N ALA A 2 4.62 9.28 14.10
CA ALA A 2 6.03 9.16 13.77
C ALA A 2 6.52 10.38 12.97
N ARG A 3 7.71 10.85 13.28
CA ARG A 3 8.41 11.87 12.47
C ARG A 3 9.05 11.15 11.28
N ILE A 4 8.46 11.28 10.09
CA ILE A 4 9.01 10.81 8.82
C ILE A 4 9.32 12.01 7.93
N THR A 5 10.41 11.95 7.16
CA THR A 5 10.80 13.01 6.23
C THR A 5 10.71 12.53 4.78
N VAL A 6 10.51 13.45 3.84
CA VAL A 6 10.42 13.11 2.41
C VAL A 6 11.76 12.60 1.90
N GLU A 7 12.85 13.11 2.48
CA GLU A 7 14.22 12.72 2.19
C GLU A 7 14.47 11.22 2.41
N ASP A 8 13.81 10.62 3.40
CA ASP A 8 13.91 9.18 3.66
C ASP A 8 13.21 8.36 2.58
N CYS A 9 12.07 8.84 2.07
CA CYS A 9 11.37 8.21 0.95
C CYS A 9 12.16 8.34 -0.37
N LEU A 10 12.83 9.48 -0.58
CA LEU A 10 13.62 9.75 -1.79
C LEU A 10 14.90 8.92 -1.89
N LYS A 11 15.39 8.35 -0.77
CA LYS A 11 16.49 7.38 -0.80
C LYS A 11 16.08 6.08 -1.52
N GLN A 12 14.79 5.73 -1.46
CA GLN A 12 14.24 4.53 -2.09
C GLN A 12 13.72 4.83 -3.49
N ILE A 13 13.03 5.97 -3.66
CA ILE A 13 12.46 6.38 -4.94
C ILE A 13 12.93 7.79 -5.27
N PRO A 14 13.99 7.96 -6.08
CA PRO A 14 14.58 9.27 -6.37
C PRO A 14 13.61 10.24 -7.04
N ASN A 15 12.63 9.72 -7.77
CA ASN A 15 11.63 10.51 -8.47
C ASN A 15 10.44 10.84 -7.55
N ARG A 16 10.27 12.13 -7.26
CA ARG A 16 9.17 12.66 -6.42
C ARG A 16 7.78 12.31 -6.96
N TYR A 17 7.58 12.34 -8.27
CA TYR A 17 6.27 12.03 -8.86
C TYR A 17 5.91 10.56 -8.68
N GLU A 18 6.86 9.67 -8.92
CA GLU A 18 6.67 8.23 -8.74
C GLU A 18 6.48 7.88 -7.27
N MET A 19 7.25 8.50 -6.37
CA MET A 19 7.08 8.36 -4.93
C MET A 19 5.67 8.78 -4.48
N VAL A 20 5.16 9.94 -4.93
CA VAL A 20 3.78 10.38 -4.59
C VAL A 20 2.75 9.40 -5.17
N LYS A 21 2.94 8.94 -6.42
CA LYS A 21 2.03 7.98 -7.07
C LYS A 21 1.98 6.65 -6.31
N LEU A 22 3.12 6.12 -5.89
CA LEU A 22 3.20 4.89 -5.10
C LEU A 22 2.53 5.08 -3.73
N ALA A 23 2.84 6.18 -3.03
CA ALA A 23 2.24 6.48 -1.73
C ALA A 23 0.72 6.58 -1.84
N ALA A 24 0.19 7.29 -2.85
CA ALA A 24 -1.25 7.39 -3.07
C ALA A 24 -1.92 6.02 -3.30
N LYS A 25 -1.28 5.15 -4.10
CA LYS A 25 -1.75 3.78 -4.34
C LYS A 25 -1.78 2.97 -3.05
N ARG A 26 -0.70 3.00 -2.26
CA ARG A 26 -0.62 2.28 -0.99
C ARG A 26 -1.62 2.82 0.05
N VAL A 27 -1.82 4.13 0.11
CA VAL A 27 -2.84 4.73 0.99
C VAL A 27 -4.24 4.21 0.67
N LYS A 28 -4.57 4.04 -0.61
CA LYS A 28 -5.86 3.45 -1.00
C LYS A 28 -5.98 2.01 -0.48
N GLN A 29 -4.94 1.19 -0.64
CA GLN A 29 -4.93 -0.18 -0.13
C GLN A 29 -5.17 -0.25 1.39
N LEU A 30 -4.53 0.65 2.15
CA LEU A 30 -4.67 0.69 3.61
C LEU A 30 -6.03 1.25 4.06
N ALA A 31 -6.53 2.30 3.40
CA ALA A 31 -7.70 3.05 3.87
C ALA A 31 -9.04 2.57 3.30
N VAL A 32 -9.03 2.03 2.07
CA VAL A 32 -10.24 1.61 1.34
C VAL A 32 -10.31 0.10 1.28
N ASP A 33 -9.23 -0.53 0.85
CA ASP A 33 -9.20 -1.98 0.61
C ASP A 33 -8.89 -2.77 1.91
N GLY A 34 -8.69 -2.08 3.04
CA GLY A 34 -8.52 -2.68 4.36
C GLY A 34 -7.25 -3.51 4.54
N ARG A 35 -6.25 -3.35 3.66
CA ARG A 35 -5.04 -4.17 3.67
C ARG A 35 -4.21 -3.94 4.93
N GLU A 36 -3.59 -5.02 5.39
CA GLU A 36 -2.71 -4.94 6.55
C GLU A 36 -1.43 -4.15 6.23
N PRO A 37 -1.00 -3.27 7.14
CA PRO A 37 0.27 -2.58 7.02
C PRO A 37 1.42 -3.56 7.32
N THR A 38 2.52 -3.39 6.59
CA THR A 38 3.76 -4.16 6.75
C THR A 38 4.58 -3.71 7.96
N LEU A 39 4.25 -2.55 8.52
CA LEU A 39 4.87 -1.96 9.70
C LEU A 39 3.80 -1.68 10.75
N ASP A 40 4.21 -1.62 12.02
CA ASP A 40 3.33 -1.23 13.12
C ASP A 40 2.74 0.18 12.86
N PRO A 41 1.39 0.30 12.81
CA PRO A 41 0.71 1.56 12.56
C PRO A 41 1.06 2.66 13.57
N ASP A 42 1.39 2.35 14.83
CA ASP A 42 1.64 3.33 15.91
C ASP A 42 0.61 4.49 15.95
N ASN A 43 -0.67 4.14 15.71
CA ASN A 43 -1.80 5.07 15.62
C ASN A 43 -1.63 6.21 14.58
N ASP A 44 -0.82 5.96 13.54
CA ASP A 44 -0.60 6.89 12.45
C ASP A 44 -1.73 6.82 11.41
N LYS A 45 -1.93 7.91 10.67
CA LYS A 45 -2.86 7.91 9.54
C LYS A 45 -2.31 7.04 8.40
N PRO A 46 -3.16 6.45 7.54
CA PRO A 46 -2.73 5.64 6.40
C PRO A 46 -1.67 6.31 5.52
N THR A 47 -1.75 7.63 5.33
CA THR A 47 -0.74 8.41 4.59
C THR A 47 0.65 8.35 5.22
N VAL A 48 0.73 8.43 6.54
CA VAL A 48 2.00 8.39 7.27
C VAL A 48 2.54 6.96 7.28
N ILE A 49 1.66 5.96 7.47
CA ILE A 49 2.03 4.54 7.40
C ILE A 49 2.64 4.22 6.02
N ALA A 50 1.95 4.56 4.93
CA ALA A 50 2.45 4.30 3.58
C ALA A 50 3.82 4.93 3.32
N LEU A 51 4.06 6.18 3.77
CA LEU A 51 5.36 6.82 3.62
C LEU A 51 6.45 6.15 4.48
N ARG A 52 6.11 5.67 5.67
CA ARG A 52 7.04 4.88 6.51
C ARG A 52 7.39 3.54 5.86
N GLU A 53 6.41 2.85 5.29
CA GLU A 53 6.62 1.59 4.55
C GLU A 53 7.53 1.81 3.33
N ILE A 54 7.31 2.90 2.59
CA ILE A 54 8.17 3.29 1.46
C ILE A 54 9.58 3.59 1.95
N ALA A 55 9.75 4.41 2.99
CA ALA A 55 11.07 4.74 3.52
C ALA A 55 11.83 3.52 4.07
N ALA A 56 11.11 2.56 4.65
CA ALA A 56 11.65 1.28 5.11
C ALA A 56 11.95 0.29 3.97
N GLY A 57 11.48 0.56 2.75
CA GLY A 57 11.64 -0.32 1.59
C GLY A 57 10.75 -1.57 1.63
N THR A 58 9.75 -1.62 2.51
CA THR A 58 8.80 -2.74 2.56
C THR A 58 7.74 -2.64 1.46
N VAL A 59 7.45 -1.42 1.01
CA VAL A 59 6.59 -1.13 -0.14
C VAL A 59 7.41 -0.44 -1.22
N THR A 60 7.38 -1.02 -2.41
CA THR A 60 8.17 -0.65 -3.59
C THR A 60 7.29 -0.62 -4.83
N ILE A 61 7.80 -0.10 -5.95
CA ILE A 61 7.05 -0.05 -7.21
C ILE A 61 6.80 -1.48 -7.74
N GLU A 62 7.72 -2.39 -7.45
CA GLU A 62 7.72 -3.77 -7.94
C GLU A 62 6.73 -4.65 -7.18
N ASN A 63 6.52 -4.39 -5.88
CA ASN A 63 5.66 -5.23 -5.04
C ASN A 63 4.28 -4.63 -4.73
N ILE A 64 4.02 -3.37 -5.09
CA ILE A 64 2.76 -2.72 -4.71
C ILE A 64 1.52 -3.48 -5.22
N ASP A 65 1.65 -4.13 -6.38
CA ASP A 65 0.57 -4.91 -6.99
C ASP A 65 0.35 -6.27 -6.36
N SER A 66 1.35 -6.86 -5.69
CA SER A 66 1.15 -8.14 -5.00
C SER A 66 0.24 -8.00 -3.78
N PHE A 67 0.16 -6.80 -3.19
CA PHE A 67 -0.78 -6.52 -2.10
C PHE A 67 -2.25 -6.45 -2.56
N ASN A 68 -2.54 -6.62 -3.86
CA ASN A 68 -3.91 -6.64 -4.39
C ASN A 68 -4.52 -8.05 -4.47
N PHE A 69 -3.77 -9.11 -4.15
CA PHE A 69 -4.17 -10.48 -4.49
C PHE A 69 -5.52 -10.89 -3.86
N ASP A 70 -5.76 -10.58 -2.59
CA ASP A 70 -7.01 -10.99 -1.91
C ASP A 70 -8.29 -10.39 -2.53
N ALA A 71 -8.22 -9.21 -3.18
CA ALA A 71 -9.40 -8.58 -3.78
C ALA A 71 -9.77 -9.24 -5.11
N LEU A 72 -8.77 -9.72 -5.86
CA LEU A 72 -8.97 -10.52 -7.06
C LEU A 72 -9.48 -11.92 -6.70
N GLU A 73 -9.00 -12.53 -5.62
CA GLU A 73 -9.53 -13.81 -5.15
C GLU A 73 -10.99 -13.70 -4.68
N GLU A 74 -11.36 -12.62 -3.98
CA GLU A 74 -12.76 -12.36 -3.61
C GLU A 74 -13.64 -12.17 -4.86
N GLU A 75 -13.28 -11.29 -5.79
CA GLU A 75 -14.04 -11.08 -7.04
C GLU A 75 -14.16 -12.37 -7.86
N PHE A 76 -13.08 -13.15 -7.97
CA PHE A 76 -13.08 -14.40 -8.72
C PHE A 76 -13.92 -15.49 -8.03
N SER A 77 -13.92 -15.53 -6.70
CA SER A 77 -14.72 -16.48 -5.92
C SER A 77 -16.21 -16.16 -6.00
N GLU A 78 -16.57 -14.88 -5.95
CA GLU A 78 -17.95 -14.42 -6.15
C GLU A 78 -18.47 -14.77 -7.56
N GLN A 79 -17.63 -14.60 -8.58
CA GLN A 79 -17.98 -14.90 -9.96
C GLN A 79 -18.14 -16.41 -10.22
N LEU A 80 -17.35 -17.26 -9.56
CA LEU A 80 -17.52 -18.72 -9.62
C LEU A 80 -18.81 -19.19 -8.93
N GLN A 81 -19.22 -18.54 -7.84
CA GLN A 81 -20.46 -18.87 -7.15
C GLN A 81 -21.71 -18.48 -7.95
N SER A 82 -21.65 -17.43 -8.76
CA SER A 82 -22.79 -17.00 -9.59
C SER A 82 -23.05 -17.88 -10.82
N ASP A 83 -22.04 -18.62 -11.28
CA ASP A 83 -22.14 -19.48 -12.47
C ASP A 83 -22.62 -20.92 -12.14
N GLU A 84 -22.70 -21.28 -10.85
CA GLU A 84 -23.16 -22.60 -10.36
C GLU A 84 -24.67 -22.67 -10.01
N ASP A 85 -25.40 -21.55 -10.04
CA ASP A 85 -26.87 -21.43 -9.84
C ASP A 85 -27.65 -21.20 -11.16
#